data_AF-A0A7K9TNI6-F1
#
_entry.id   AF-A0A7K9TNI6-F1
#
_cell.length_a   1.000
_cell.length_b   1.000
_cell.length_c   1.000
_cell.angle_alpha   90.00
_cell.angle_beta   90.00
_cell.angle_gamma   90.00
#
_symmetry.space_group_name_H-M   'P 1'
#
loop_
_entity.id
_entity.type
_entity.pdbx_description
1 polymer ?
#
loop_
_entity_poly.entity_id
_entity_poly.type
_entity_poly.pdbx_seq_one_letter_code
_entity_poly.pdbx_strand_id
1 'polypeptide(L)'
;VHVVLKLWKSGFSLDSGELRSYQDPSNAQFLDDIRRGEVPAELRRLARGGQVNLDMEDHRDEEYVKPKSVFKAFTGEGQKLGSTAPQVLGTSSPAQQAENEAKASSAIAIDESEPVTNIQIRLADGGRLVQKFNHRHR
;
A
#
# COMPACT_ATOMS: atom_id res chain seq x y z
N VAL A 1 8.43 11.50 -21.59
CA VAL A 1 8.16 12.09 -20.25
C VAL A 1 8.85 13.44 -20.21
N HIS A 2 8.15 14.48 -19.77
CA HIS A 2 8.72 15.83 -19.63
C HIS A 2 8.95 16.10 -18.15
N VAL A 3 10.13 16.57 -17.80
CA VAL A 3 10.54 16.84 -16.41
C VAL A 3 11.25 18.18 -16.36
N VAL A 4 10.83 19.05 -15.45
CA VAL A 4 11.48 20.35 -15.24
C VAL A 4 12.38 20.26 -14.01
N LEU A 5 13.69 20.44 -14.19
CA LEU A 5 14.66 20.57 -13.12
C LEU A 5 14.81 22.04 -12.74
N LYS A 6 14.40 22.41 -11.53
CA LYS A 6 14.55 23.77 -11.00
C LYS A 6 15.71 23.81 -10.04
N LEU A 7 16.71 24.66 -10.29
CA LEU A 7 17.86 24.84 -9.41
C LEU A 7 17.58 25.97 -8.45
N TRP A 8 17.59 25.71 -7.15
CA TRP A 8 17.40 26.68 -6.07
C TRP A 8 18.72 26.96 -5.36
N LYS A 9 18.73 27.95 -4.46
CA LYS A 9 19.89 28.28 -3.62
C LYS A 9 20.35 27.11 -2.75
N SER A 10 19.41 26.42 -2.12
CA SER A 10 19.66 25.36 -1.13
C SER A 10 19.68 23.94 -1.73
N GLY A 11 19.25 23.79 -2.98
CA GLY A 11 19.11 22.48 -3.62
C GLY A 11 18.49 22.59 -5.01
N PHE A 12 17.97 21.49 -5.53
CA PHE A 12 17.19 21.47 -6.78
C PHE A 12 15.91 20.68 -6.58
N SER A 13 14.86 20.98 -7.35
CA SER A 13 13.63 20.19 -7.34
C SER A 13 13.32 19.67 -8.73
N LEU A 14 12.64 18.53 -8.79
CA LEU A 14 12.14 17.96 -10.04
C LEU A 14 10.63 18.15 -10.10
N ASP A 15 10.16 18.94 -11.06
CA ASP A 15 8.75 19.27 -11.27
C ASP A 15 8.08 19.77 -9.96
N SER A 16 7.01 19.12 -9.49
CA SER A 16 6.33 19.40 -8.22
C SER A 16 6.86 18.56 -7.05
N GLY A 17 8.03 17.94 -7.22
CA GLY A 17 8.69 17.08 -6.26
C GLY A 17 9.39 17.85 -5.14
N GLU A 18 9.91 17.10 -4.17
CA GLU A 18 10.62 17.62 -3.01
C GLU A 18 11.96 18.28 -3.39
N LEU A 19 12.38 19.26 -2.59
CA LEU A 19 13.69 19.89 -2.71
C LEU A 19 14.78 18.90 -2.31
N ARG A 20 15.74 18.71 -3.21
CA ARG A 20 16.91 17.86 -3.03
C ARG A 20 18.14 18.71 -2.76
N SER A 21 18.76 18.51 -1.60
CA SER A 21 19.95 19.24 -1.20
C SER A 21 21.17 18.87 -2.05
N TYR A 22 22.05 19.82 -2.32
CA TYR A 22 23.34 19.58 -2.99
C TYR A 22 24.32 18.75 -2.16
N GLN A 23 24.10 18.65 -0.85
CA GLN A 23 25.01 18.00 0.09
C GLN A 23 24.88 16.47 0.11
N ASP A 24 23.76 15.92 -0.37
CA ASP A 24 23.54 14.47 -0.36
C ASP A 24 24.29 13.80 -1.52
N PRO A 25 25.09 12.73 -1.26
CA PRO A 25 25.84 12.02 -2.29
C PRO A 25 24.96 11.46 -3.42
N SER A 26 23.75 10.99 -3.10
CA SER A 26 22.78 10.49 -4.09
C SER A 26 22.33 11.59 -5.06
N ASN A 27 22.21 12.83 -4.58
CA ASN A 27 21.82 13.98 -5.40
C ASN A 27 23.02 14.52 -6.20
N ALA A 28 24.24 14.37 -5.67
CA ALA A 28 25.47 14.70 -6.40
C ALA A 28 25.64 13.82 -7.64
N GLN A 29 25.36 12.50 -7.53
CA GLN A 29 25.37 11.60 -8.69
C GLN A 29 24.37 12.04 -9.76
N PHE A 30 23.15 12.40 -9.35
CA PHE A 30 22.12 12.91 -10.26
C PHE A 30 22.59 14.15 -11.04
N LEU A 31 23.24 15.10 -10.37
CA LEU A 31 23.78 16.29 -11.01
C LEU A 31 24.99 15.99 -11.90
N ASP A 32 25.82 15.01 -11.53
CA ASP A 32 26.97 14.60 -12.35
C ASP A 32 26.52 13.94 -13.65
N ASP A 33 25.52 13.05 -13.59
CA ASP A 33 24.90 12.44 -14.77
C ASP A 33 24.36 13.53 -15.71
N ILE A 34 23.64 14.51 -15.16
CA ILE A 34 23.11 15.65 -15.93
C ILE A 34 24.23 16.51 -16.53
N ARG A 35 25.31 16.78 -15.78
CA ARG A 35 26.48 17.53 -16.28
C ARG A 35 27.17 16.81 -17.44
N ARG A 36 27.16 15.47 -17.42
CA ARG A 36 27.70 14.62 -18.49
C ARG A 36 26.74 14.46 -19.67
N GLY A 37 25.50 14.94 -19.54
CA GLY A 37 24.44 14.73 -20.53
C GLY A 37 23.87 13.30 -20.54
N GLU A 38 24.13 12.53 -19.49
CA GLU A 38 23.53 11.22 -19.27
C GLU A 38 22.17 11.36 -18.58
N VAL A 39 21.24 10.45 -18.87
CA VAL A 39 19.91 10.45 -18.23
C VAL A 39 20.02 9.77 -16.86
N PRO A 40 19.73 10.48 -15.75
CA PRO A 40 19.80 9.89 -14.42
C PRO A 40 18.93 8.64 -14.29
N ALA A 41 19.41 7.65 -13.53
CA ALA A 41 18.74 6.36 -13.37
C ALA A 41 17.30 6.49 -12.87
N GLU A 42 17.02 7.49 -12.03
CA GLU A 42 15.67 7.80 -11.53
C GLU A 42 14.70 8.14 -12.67
N LEU A 43 15.11 8.98 -13.61
CA LEU A 43 14.29 9.40 -14.75
C LEU A 43 14.15 8.27 -15.78
N ARG A 44 15.22 7.50 -15.98
CA ARG A 44 15.19 6.33 -16.87
C ARG A 44 14.18 5.29 -16.40
N ARG A 45 14.11 5.04 -15.09
CA ARG A 45 13.12 4.13 -14.49
C ARG A 45 11.70 4.69 -14.63
N LEU A 46 11.53 5.99 -14.38
CA LEU A 46 10.23 6.66 -14.53
C LEU A 46 9.68 6.56 -15.96
N ALA A 47 10.54 6.73 -16.95
CA ALA A 47 10.15 6.67 -18.36
C ALA A 47 10.03 5.24 -18.92
N ARG A 48 10.32 4.19 -18.13
CA ARG A 48 10.32 2.77 -18.56
C ARG A 48 11.07 2.55 -19.88
N GLY A 49 12.17 3.27 -20.09
CA GLY A 49 12.98 3.19 -21.32
C GLY A 49 12.51 4.08 -22.48
N GLY A 50 11.50 4.93 -22.30
CA GLY A 50 11.10 5.95 -23.27
C GLY A 50 11.94 7.22 -23.21
N GLN A 51 11.72 8.13 -24.16
CA GLN A 51 12.39 9.44 -24.20
C GLN A 51 12.02 10.32 -23.00
N VAL A 52 13.03 10.89 -22.35
CA VAL A 52 12.91 11.88 -21.28
C VAL A 52 13.40 13.21 -21.80
N ASN A 53 12.54 14.24 -21.73
CA ASN A 53 12.91 15.62 -21.98
C ASN A 53 13.10 16.28 -20.62
N LEU A 54 14.29 16.82 -20.38
CA LEU A 54 14.64 17.51 -19.15
C LEU A 54 14.86 18.99 -19.46
N ASP A 55 13.98 19.85 -18.95
CA ASP A 55 14.16 21.30 -19.02
C ASP A 55 14.81 21.80 -17.74
N MET A 56 15.77 22.72 -17.83
CA MET A 56 16.41 23.31 -16.66
C MET A 56 15.95 24.75 -16.47
N GLU A 57 15.49 25.05 -15.25
CA GLU A 57 15.17 26.40 -14.80
C GLU A 57 16.15 26.82 -13.70
N ASP A 58 16.80 27.97 -13.87
CA ASP A 58 17.71 28.52 -12.88
C ASP A 58 16.95 29.50 -11.95
N HIS A 59 16.75 29.07 -10.71
CA HIS A 59 16.13 29.81 -9.61
C HIS A 59 17.12 29.93 -8.42
N ARG A 60 18.44 29.97 -8.68
CA ARG A 60 19.47 29.97 -7.61
C ARG A 60 19.37 31.17 -6.65
N ASP A 61 18.75 32.26 -7.08
CA ASP A 61 18.49 33.43 -6.24
C ASP A 61 17.18 33.34 -5.44
N GLU A 62 16.33 32.36 -5.76
CA GLU A 62 15.05 32.13 -5.09
C GLU A 62 15.15 31.01 -4.05
N GLU A 63 14.36 31.15 -2.98
CA GLU A 63 14.20 30.11 -1.97
C GLU A 63 13.06 29.16 -2.39
N TYR A 64 13.31 27.85 -2.32
CA TYR A 64 12.30 26.85 -2.68
C TYR A 64 11.10 26.93 -1.74
N VAL A 65 9.96 27.34 -2.29
CA VAL A 65 8.67 27.24 -1.61
C VAL A 65 7.96 26.03 -2.17
N LYS A 66 7.84 24.97 -1.35
CA LYS A 66 7.08 23.76 -1.72
C LYS A 66 5.70 24.18 -2.24
N PRO A 67 5.35 23.88 -3.50
CA PRO A 67 4.02 24.19 -4.01
C PRO A 67 2.99 23.62 -3.04
N LYS A 68 2.07 24.46 -2.54
CA LYS A 68 1.02 24.01 -1.64
C LYS A 68 0.30 22.88 -2.35
N SER A 69 0.38 21.66 -1.79
CA SER A 69 -0.34 20.52 -2.33
C SER A 69 -1.80 20.94 -2.43
N VAL A 70 -2.38 20.80 -3.63
CA VAL A 70 -3.76 21.21 -3.87
C VAL A 70 -4.61 20.45 -2.85
N PHE A 71 -5.19 21.19 -1.89
CA PHE A 71 -5.92 20.61 -0.79
C PHE A 71 -7.09 19.80 -1.36
N LYS A 72 -6.95 18.48 -1.35
CA LYS A 72 -8.04 17.59 -1.75
C LYS A 72 -8.92 17.42 -0.51
N ALA A 73 -9.94 18.28 -0.39
CA ALA A 73 -10.94 18.16 0.66
C ALA A 73 -11.63 16.79 0.55
N PHE A 74 -11.95 16.19 1.71
CA PHE A 74 -12.60 14.87 1.83
C PHE A 74 -11.74 13.67 1.35
N THR A 75 -10.44 13.69 1.64
CA THR A 75 -9.64 12.46 1.60
C THR A 75 -9.87 11.66 2.88
N GLY A 76 -10.47 10.48 2.74
CA GLY A 76 -10.73 9.56 3.83
C GLY A 76 -11.85 8.59 3.46
N GLU A 77 -11.80 7.38 3.99
CA GLU A 77 -12.90 6.43 3.87
C GLU A 77 -14.00 6.80 4.88
N GLY A 78 -15.25 6.91 4.43
CA GLY A 78 -16.37 7.28 5.31
C GLY A 78 -16.91 6.08 6.07
N GLN A 79 -16.79 6.06 7.39
CA GLN A 79 -17.38 5.02 8.23
C GLN A 79 -18.78 5.45 8.70
N LYS A 80 -19.84 4.70 8.32
CA LYS A 80 -21.21 4.98 8.77
C LYS A 80 -21.38 4.65 10.26
N LEU A 81 -21.77 5.65 11.06
CA LEU A 81 -22.18 5.49 12.46
C LEU A 81 -23.65 5.05 12.51
N GLY A 82 -23.90 3.74 12.44
CA GLY A 82 -25.28 3.21 12.46
C GLY A 82 -25.40 1.68 12.39
N SER A 83 -24.31 0.92 12.42
CA SER A 83 -24.37 -0.53 12.50
C SER A 83 -24.75 -0.96 13.92
N THR A 84 -25.84 -1.72 14.06
CA THR A 84 -26.40 -2.19 15.34
C THR A 84 -25.51 -3.20 16.08
N ALA A 85 -24.41 -3.65 15.46
CA ALA A 85 -23.35 -4.43 16.09
C ALA A 85 -21.97 -4.00 15.53
N PRO A 86 -20.90 -3.97 16.35
CA PRO A 86 -19.55 -3.77 15.85
C PRO A 86 -19.21 -4.88 14.85
N GLN A 87 -18.69 -4.50 13.70
CA GLN A 87 -18.18 -5.45 12.70
C GLN A 87 -17.00 -6.21 13.35
N VAL A 88 -17.16 -7.52 13.53
CA VAL A 88 -16.04 -8.39 13.90
C VAL A 88 -15.20 -8.58 12.65
N LEU A 89 -14.21 -7.72 12.46
CA LEU A 89 -13.22 -7.88 11.41
C LEU A 89 -12.37 -9.11 11.76
N GLY A 90 -12.42 -10.13 10.91
CA GLY A 90 -11.55 -11.30 11.04
C GLY A 90 -10.08 -10.86 11.01
N THR A 91 -9.35 -11.10 12.09
CA THR A 91 -7.93 -10.72 12.23
C THR A 91 -6.97 -11.76 11.65
N SER A 92 -7.49 -12.85 11.09
CA SER A 92 -6.71 -13.96 10.56
C SER A 92 -6.50 -13.83 9.06
N SER A 93 -5.25 -14.03 8.63
CA SER A 93 -4.91 -14.20 7.22
C SER A 93 -5.58 -15.48 6.64
N PRO A 94 -5.78 -15.59 5.32
CA PRO A 94 -6.39 -16.78 4.71
C PRO A 94 -5.67 -18.09 5.07
N ALA A 95 -4.36 -18.06 5.23
CA ALA A 95 -3.57 -19.22 5.66
C ALA A 95 -3.87 -19.63 7.11
N GLN A 96 -4.05 -18.66 8.01
CA GLN A 96 -4.43 -18.89 9.40
C GLN A 96 -5.88 -19.37 9.54
N GLN A 97 -6.77 -18.95 8.64
CA GLN A 97 -8.16 -19.42 8.61
C GLN A 97 -8.23 -20.93 8.37
N ALA A 98 -7.54 -21.42 7.34
CA ALA A 98 -7.49 -22.85 7.05
C ALA A 98 -6.90 -23.68 8.20
N GLU A 99 -5.86 -23.17 8.88
CA GLU A 99 -5.28 -23.84 10.05
C GLU A 99 -6.26 -23.88 11.23
N ASN A 100 -6.99 -22.79 11.47
CA ASN A 100 -7.99 -22.71 12.54
C ASN A 100 -9.18 -23.63 12.26
N GLU A 101 -9.63 -23.75 11.00
CA GLU A 101 -10.68 -24.68 10.59
C GLU A 101 -10.23 -26.15 10.76
N ALA A 102 -8.99 -26.47 10.40
CA ALA A 102 -8.43 -27.80 10.60
C ALA A 102 -8.34 -28.15 12.09
N LYS A 103 -7.89 -27.20 12.93
CA LYS A 103 -7.86 -27.36 14.40
C LYS A 103 -9.26 -27.59 14.97
N ALA A 104 -10.25 -26.78 14.57
CA ALA A 104 -11.63 -26.93 15.00
C ALA A 104 -12.23 -28.28 14.56
N SER A 105 -11.87 -28.75 13.36
CA SER A 105 -12.26 -30.06 12.83
C SER A 105 -11.70 -31.22 13.66
N SER A 106 -10.44 -31.11 14.06
CA SER A 106 -9.76 -32.14 14.88
C SER A 106 -10.14 -32.12 16.36
N ALA A 107 -10.66 -30.99 16.87
CA ALA A 107 -11.07 -30.86 18.27
C ALA A 107 -12.37 -31.61 18.59
N ILE A 108 -13.12 -32.02 17.56
CA ILE A 108 -14.41 -32.68 17.67
C ILE A 108 -14.23 -34.18 17.42
N ALA A 109 -14.54 -34.99 18.43
CA ALA A 109 -14.41 -36.44 18.38
C ALA A 109 -15.68 -37.06 17.76
N ILE A 110 -15.60 -37.45 16.49
CA ILE A 110 -16.73 -38.06 15.78
C ILE A 110 -16.74 -39.57 16.06
N ASP A 111 -17.83 -40.08 16.62
CA ASP A 111 -18.09 -41.51 16.74
C ASP A 111 -18.89 -41.99 15.52
N GLU A 112 -18.30 -42.87 14.71
CA GLU A 112 -18.93 -43.42 13.50
C GLU A 112 -20.05 -44.44 13.80
N SER A 113 -20.17 -44.90 15.05
CA SER A 113 -21.24 -45.81 15.48
C SER A 113 -22.56 -45.09 15.77
N GLU A 114 -22.53 -43.76 15.88
CA GLU A 114 -23.69 -42.91 16.10
C GLU A 114 -24.11 -42.15 14.82
N PRO A 115 -25.37 -41.69 14.73
CA PRO A 115 -25.81 -40.89 13.60
C PRO A 115 -25.08 -39.54 13.53
N VAL A 116 -24.53 -39.26 12.35
CA VAL A 116 -23.74 -38.05 12.08
C VAL A 116 -24.49 -37.10 11.13
N THR A 117 -24.41 -35.80 11.42
CA THR A 117 -25.02 -34.70 10.65
C THR A 117 -23.97 -33.68 10.19
N ASN A 118 -24.32 -32.87 9.20
CA ASN A 118 -23.49 -31.76 8.74
C ASN A 118 -24.15 -30.43 9.13
N ILE A 119 -23.41 -29.57 9.83
CA ILE A 119 -23.89 -28.26 10.28
C ILE A 119 -23.12 -27.19 9.50
N GLN A 120 -23.87 -26.26 8.92
CA GLN A 120 -23.32 -25.06 8.29
C GLN A 120 -23.43 -23.88 9.26
N ILE A 121 -22.29 -23.28 9.58
CA ILE A 121 -22.15 -22.13 10.47
C ILE A 121 -21.88 -20.89 9.60
N ARG A 122 -22.68 -19.84 9.79
CA ARG A 122 -22.43 -18.51 9.22
C ARG A 122 -21.86 -17.63 10.30
N LEU A 123 -20.65 -17.16 10.09
CA LEU A 123 -19.91 -16.35 11.05
C LEU A 123 -20.27 -14.86 10.87
N ALA A 124 -20.08 -14.07 11.93
CA ALA A 124 -20.39 -12.64 11.95
C ALA A 124 -19.42 -11.81 11.09
N ASP A 125 -18.27 -12.38 10.73
CA ASP A 125 -17.32 -11.82 9.77
C ASP A 125 -17.73 -12.04 8.30
N GLY A 126 -18.88 -12.70 8.06
CA GLY A 126 -19.39 -13.05 6.74
C GLY A 126 -18.87 -14.40 6.20
N GLY A 127 -17.99 -15.07 6.94
CA GLY A 127 -17.44 -16.38 6.62
C GLY A 127 -18.48 -17.50 6.70
N ARG A 128 -18.22 -18.58 5.95
CA ARG A 128 -19.03 -19.81 5.94
C ARG A 128 -18.16 -21.00 6.31
N LEU A 129 -18.54 -21.70 7.37
CA LEU A 129 -17.91 -22.95 7.79
C LEU A 129 -18.92 -24.10 7.69
N VAL A 130 -18.48 -25.27 7.23
CA VAL A 130 -19.30 -26.49 7.20
C VAL A 130 -18.53 -27.59 7.91
N GLN A 131 -19.14 -28.20 8.91
CA GLN A 131 -18.48 -29.22 9.74
C GLN A 131 -19.45 -30.36 10.10
N LYS A 132 -18.88 -31.56 10.24
CA LYS A 132 -19.58 -32.80 10.55
C LYS A 132 -19.62 -33.03 12.07
N PHE A 133 -20.78 -33.38 12.61
CA PHE A 133 -21.03 -33.55 14.04
C PHE A 133 -21.94 -34.73 14.33
N ASN A 134 -21.77 -35.39 15.48
CA ASN A 134 -22.76 -36.36 15.97
C ASN A 134 -24.02 -35.64 16.45
N HIS A 135 -25.19 -36.31 16.41
CA HIS A 135 -26.45 -35.72 16.90
C HIS A 135 -26.44 -35.37 18.40
N ARG A 136 -25.52 -35.95 19.18
CA ARG A 136 -25.36 -35.76 20.63
C ARG A 136 -23.99 -35.19 21.02
N HIS A 137 -23.46 -34.25 20.25
CA HIS A 137 -22.31 -33.47 20.69
C HIS A 137 -22.68 -32.53 21.86
N ARG A 138 -21.80 -32.42 22.86
CA ARG A 138 -21.89 -31.45 23.96
C ARG A 138 -20.80 -30.39 23.84
#